data_AF-A0A4Y2MFG6-F1
#
_entry.id   AF-A0A4Y2MFG6-F1
#
_cell.length_a   1.000
_cell.length_b   1.000
_cell.length_c   1.000
_cell.angle_alpha   90.00
_cell.angle_beta   90.00
_cell.angle_gamma   90.00
#
_symmetry.space_group_name_H-M   'P 1'
#
loop_
_entity.id
_entity.type
_entity.pdbx_description
1 polymer ?
#
loop_
_entity_poly.entity_id
_entity_poly.type
_entity_poly.pdbx_seq_one_letter_code
_entity_poly.pdbx_strand_id
1 'polypeptide(L)'
;MLKTERLKCTFVCFQLRNVWFQYDGAPTHETSSVKQYLVEEFGEQIIGYDGFQEWPPRSLDLTPMAFFLWGYLKQQVYATPPPTLQDLQRRNTDACANVKCYATPSAT
;
A
#
# COMPACT_ATOMS: atom_id res chain seq x y z
N MET A 1 16.46 11.47 -9.43
CA MET A 1 15.99 10.07 -9.28
C MET A 1 14.49 9.94 -8.99
N LEU A 2 13.79 11.00 -8.53
CA LEU A 2 12.34 10.98 -8.21
C LEU A 2 11.37 11.06 -9.41
N LYS A 3 11.85 11.46 -10.59
CA LYS A 3 10.96 11.76 -11.74
C LYS A 3 10.46 10.51 -12.48
N THR A 4 11.27 9.46 -12.51
CA THR A 4 10.96 8.21 -13.22
C THR A 4 10.03 7.29 -12.42
N GLU A 5 10.13 7.31 -11.08
CA GLU A 5 9.22 6.58 -10.20
C GLU A 5 7.81 7.21 -10.17
N ARG A 6 7.76 8.56 -10.22
CA ARG A 6 6.51 9.33 -10.34
C ARG A 6 5.71 8.91 -11.58
N LEU A 7 6.37 8.72 -12.72
CA LEU A 7 5.71 8.26 -13.95
C LEU A 7 5.20 6.81 -13.84
N LYS A 8 5.91 5.91 -13.14
CA LYS A 8 5.48 4.51 -13.01
C LYS A 8 4.26 4.36 -12.09
N CYS A 9 4.25 5.04 -10.95
CA CYS A 9 3.12 4.98 -10.01
C CYS A 9 1.87 5.63 -10.62
N THR A 10 2.01 6.81 -11.23
CA THR A 10 0.94 7.48 -11.97
C THR A 10 0.42 6.60 -13.12
N PHE A 11 1.27 5.91 -13.89
CA PHE A 11 0.81 5.09 -15.01
C PHE A 11 0.01 3.84 -14.58
N VAL A 12 0.39 3.19 -13.48
CA VAL A 12 -0.37 2.03 -12.94
C VAL A 12 -1.71 2.49 -12.36
N CYS A 13 -1.73 3.65 -11.71
CA CYS A 13 -2.94 4.20 -11.11
C CYS A 13 -3.94 4.71 -12.15
N PHE A 14 -3.48 5.42 -13.19
CA PHE A 14 -4.34 5.97 -14.25
C PHE A 14 -5.07 4.90 -15.08
N GLN A 15 -4.54 3.67 -15.15
CA GLN A 15 -5.15 2.57 -15.90
C GLN A 15 -6.34 1.93 -15.15
N LEU A 16 -6.42 2.14 -13.83
CA LEU A 16 -7.45 1.55 -12.99
C LEU A 16 -8.56 2.57 -12.72
N ARG A 17 -9.76 2.32 -13.24
CA ARG A 17 -10.95 3.13 -12.92
C ARG A 17 -11.57 2.64 -11.61
N ASN A 18 -12.06 3.55 -10.77
CA ASN A 18 -12.72 3.28 -9.49
C ASN A 18 -11.81 2.67 -8.40
N VAL A 19 -10.64 3.26 -8.19
CA VAL A 19 -9.70 2.82 -7.14
C VAL A 19 -9.76 3.76 -5.96
N TRP A 20 -9.96 3.20 -4.77
CA TRP A 20 -9.85 3.94 -3.52
C TRP A 20 -8.44 3.81 -2.97
N PHE A 21 -7.80 4.94 -2.68
CA PHE A 21 -6.50 4.99 -2.02
C PHE A 21 -6.69 5.03 -0.51
N GLN A 22 -6.09 4.08 0.21
CA GLN A 22 -6.13 4.03 1.67
C GLN A 22 -4.74 4.26 2.26
N TYR A 23 -4.61 5.12 3.26
CA TYR A 23 -3.37 5.33 4.01
C TYR A 23 -3.63 5.55 5.51
N ASP A 24 -2.59 5.42 6.34
CA ASP A 24 -2.67 5.65 7.78
C ASP A 24 -2.39 7.12 8.15
N GLY A 25 -2.86 7.54 9.34
CA GLY A 25 -2.60 8.88 9.87
C GLY A 25 -1.19 9.04 10.45
N ALA A 26 -0.15 8.47 9.83
CA ALA A 26 1.21 8.71 10.30
C ALA A 26 1.66 10.13 9.89
N PRO A 27 2.33 10.91 10.76
CA PRO A 27 2.63 12.33 10.49
C PRO A 27 3.39 12.60 9.19
N THR A 28 4.19 11.64 8.71
CA THR A 28 4.92 11.74 7.43
C THR A 28 3.99 11.74 6.20
N HIS A 29 2.78 11.18 6.32
CA HIS A 29 1.77 11.17 5.26
C HIS A 29 0.86 12.41 5.29
N GLU A 30 0.96 13.25 6.33
CA GLU A 30 0.05 14.38 6.55
C GLU A 30 0.56 15.72 5.99
N THR A 31 1.71 15.73 5.30
CA THR A 31 2.22 16.96 4.68
C THR A 31 1.27 17.47 3.59
N SER A 32 1.09 18.78 3.50
CA SER A 32 0.17 19.40 2.53
C SER A 32 0.49 19.02 1.08
N SER A 33 1.77 18.84 0.75
CA SER A 33 2.21 18.42 -0.58
C SER A 33 1.79 17.01 -0.93
N VAL A 34 1.82 16.08 0.03
CA VAL A 34 1.32 14.71 -0.16
C VAL A 34 -0.21 14.72 -0.30
N LYS A 35 -0.92 15.46 0.55
CA LYS A 35 -2.38 15.60 0.46
C LYS A 35 -2.82 16.16 -0.88
N GLN A 36 -2.17 17.23 -1.35
CA GLN A 36 -2.47 17.83 -2.65
C GLN A 36 -2.25 16.83 -3.79
N TYR A 37 -1.13 16.09 -3.77
CA TYR A 37 -0.85 15.07 -4.77
C TYR A 37 -1.92 13.96 -4.78
N LEU A 38 -2.34 13.49 -3.60
CA LEU A 38 -3.37 12.45 -3.50
C LEU A 38 -4.72 12.94 -4.04
N VAL A 39 -5.13 14.17 -3.71
CA VAL A 39 -6.37 14.77 -4.25
C VAL A 39 -6.29 14.95 -5.77
N GLU A 40 -5.15 15.36 -6.32
CA GLU A 40 -4.95 15.49 -7.77
C GLU A 40 -5.05 14.15 -8.51
N GLU A 41 -4.60 13.05 -7.89
CA GLU A 41 -4.55 11.72 -8.53
C GLU A 41 -5.83 10.90 -8.30
N PHE A 42 -6.43 10.97 -7.10
CA PHE A 42 -7.54 10.10 -6.66
C PHE A 42 -8.85 10.85 -6.39
N GLY A 43 -8.84 12.19 -6.37
CA GLY A 43 -10.03 13.00 -6.06
C GLY A 43 -10.63 12.66 -4.68
N GLU A 44 -11.93 12.34 -4.67
CA GLU A 44 -12.66 11.95 -3.45
C GLU A 44 -12.47 10.47 -3.07
N GLN A 45 -11.73 9.69 -3.87
CA GLN A 45 -11.54 8.24 -3.64
C GLN A 45 -10.40 7.98 -2.66
N ILE A 46 -10.41 8.66 -1.51
CA ILE A 46 -9.33 8.63 -0.52
C ILE A 46 -9.89 8.28 0.86
N ILE A 47 -9.32 7.25 1.48
CA ILE A 47 -9.60 6.79 2.84
C ILE A 47 -8.37 7.06 3.70
N GLY A 48 -8.50 7.93 4.70
CA GLY A 48 -7.36 8.30 5.53
C GLY A 48 -7.67 9.42 6.53
N TYR A 49 -6.66 9.84 7.27
CA TYR A 49 -6.80 10.96 8.19
C TYR A 49 -6.98 12.26 7.39
N ASP A 50 -8.09 12.98 7.62
CA ASP A 50 -8.47 14.18 6.83
C ASP A 50 -8.72 13.88 5.33
N GLY A 51 -9.02 12.61 5.00
CA GLY A 51 -9.52 12.19 3.68
C GLY A 51 -11.03 12.37 3.55
N PHE A 52 -11.58 12.14 2.35
CA PHE A 52 -13.03 12.22 2.12
C PHE A 52 -13.79 11.17 2.95
N GLN A 53 -13.21 9.97 3.10
CA GLN A 53 -13.63 8.98 4.08
C GLN A 53 -12.63 8.95 5.22
N GLU A 54 -13.07 9.34 6.42
CA GLU A 54 -12.21 9.34 7.60
C GLU A 54 -11.83 7.90 8.01
N TRP A 55 -10.55 7.68 8.29
CA TRP A 55 -10.03 6.43 8.83
C TRP A 55 -9.60 6.61 10.29
N PRO A 56 -10.03 5.74 11.21
CA PRO A 56 -9.76 5.94 12.63
C PRO A 56 -8.26 5.90 12.96
N PRO A 57 -7.76 6.77 13.84
CA PRO A 57 -6.35 6.81 14.21
C PRO A 57 -5.93 5.53 14.95
N ARG A 58 -4.71 5.05 14.67
CA ARG A 58 -4.09 3.84 15.27
C ARG A 58 -4.78 2.50 14.92
N SER A 59 -5.46 2.43 13.77
CA SER A 59 -6.18 1.23 13.33
C SER A 59 -5.31 0.27 12.50
N LEU A 60 -4.18 -0.15 13.05
CA LEU A 60 -3.26 -1.10 12.40
C LEU A 60 -3.92 -2.47 12.13
N ASP A 61 -4.90 -2.84 12.93
CA ASP A 61 -5.76 -4.01 12.81
C ASP A 61 -6.75 -3.92 11.65
N LEU A 62 -7.16 -2.71 11.28
CA LEU A 62 -8.10 -2.48 10.17
C LEU A 62 -7.39 -2.25 8.82
N THR A 63 -6.13 -1.84 8.82
CA THR A 63 -5.38 -1.61 7.58
C THR A 63 -4.92 -2.96 7.01
N PRO A 64 -5.42 -3.43 5.85
CA PRO A 64 -5.10 -4.77 5.33
C PRO A 64 -3.59 -5.00 5.12
N MET A 65 -2.87 -3.92 4.79
CA MET A 65 -1.41 -3.95 4.65
C MET A 65 -0.70 -4.26 5.97
N ALA A 66 -1.17 -3.70 7.09
CA ALA A 66 -0.56 -3.90 8.40
C ALA A 66 -1.04 -5.21 9.06
N PHE A 67 -2.33 -5.53 8.95
CA PHE A 67 -2.93 -6.73 9.52
C PHE A 67 -2.46 -8.02 8.84
N PHE A 68 -2.53 -8.06 7.50
CA PHE A 68 -2.26 -9.29 6.74
C PHE A 68 -0.87 -9.25 6.09
N LEU A 69 -0.65 -8.30 5.17
CA LEU A 69 0.50 -8.35 4.27
C LEU A 69 1.83 -8.28 5.03
N TRP A 70 1.97 -7.33 5.96
CA TRP A 70 3.21 -7.13 6.70
C TRP A 70 3.57 -8.32 7.59
N GLY A 71 2.58 -8.97 8.21
CA GLY A 71 2.76 -10.19 8.97
C GLY A 71 3.25 -11.34 8.09
N TYR A 72 2.58 -11.56 6.96
CA TYR A 72 2.94 -12.58 5.98
C TYR A 72 4.35 -12.37 5.42
N LEU A 73 4.66 -11.17 4.92
CA LEU A 73 5.96 -10.87 4.34
C LEU A 73 7.09 -11.06 5.34
N LYS A 74 6.92 -10.58 6.59
CA LYS A 74 7.93 -10.77 7.63
C LYS A 74 8.21 -12.25 7.89
N GLN A 75 7.17 -13.08 7.95
CA GLN A 75 7.33 -14.52 8.14
C GLN A 75 8.11 -15.18 7.01
N GLN A 76 7.88 -14.78 5.76
CA GLN A 76 8.57 -15.36 4.60
C GLN A 76 10.01 -14.84 4.46
N VAL A 77 10.19 -13.53 4.55
CA VAL A 77 11.46 -12.86 4.27
C VAL A 77 12.49 -13.15 5.36
N TYR A 78 12.06 -13.15 6.62
CA TYR A 78 12.89 -13.37 7.80
C TYR A 78 12.80 -14.80 8.36
N ALA A 79 12.24 -15.76 7.61
CA ALA A 79 12.31 -17.19 7.99
C ALA A 79 13.76 -17.64 8.25
N THR A 80 14.71 -17.04 7.53
CA THR A 80 16.14 -17.06 7.86
C THR A 80 16.71 -15.63 7.80
N PRO A 81 17.77 -15.30 8.54
CA PRO A 81 18.41 -13.99 8.43
C PRO A 81 18.91 -13.73 7.01
N PRO A 82 18.46 -12.66 6.32
CA PRO A 82 18.96 -12.32 5.00
C PRO A 82 20.41 -11.80 5.12
N PRO A 83 21.39 -12.40 4.42
CA PRO A 83 22.80 -12.06 4.57
C PRO A 83 23.20 -10.77 3.83
N THR A 84 22.40 -10.32 2.86
CA THR A 84 22.68 -9.12 2.07
C THR A 84 21.40 -8.34 1.77
N LEU A 85 21.55 -7.05 1.46
CA LEU A 85 20.44 -6.21 1.00
C LEU A 85 19.80 -6.76 -0.29
N GLN A 86 20.61 -7.31 -1.19
CA GLN A 86 20.12 -7.89 -2.45
C GLN A 86 19.25 -9.13 -2.18
N ASP A 87 19.65 -9.98 -1.22
CA ASP A 87 18.85 -11.13 -0.84
C ASP A 87 17.53 -10.71 -0.19
N LEU A 88 17.56 -9.69 0.66
CA LEU A 88 16.35 -9.10 1.25
C LEU A 88 15.38 -8.58 0.16
N GLN A 89 15.88 -7.83 -0.83
CA GLN A 89 15.08 -7.31 -1.94
C GLN A 89 14.48 -8.43 -2.81
N ARG A 90 15.27 -9.47 -3.08
CA ARG A 90 14.79 -10.67 -3.80
C ARG A 90 13.67 -11.35 -3.03
N ARG A 91 13.87 -11.65 -1.75
CA ARG A 91 12.86 -12.30 -0.90
C ARG A 91 11.58 -11.49 -0.78
N ASN A 92 11.67 -10.16 -0.70
CA ASN A 92 10.48 -9.30 -0.71
C ASN A 92 9.68 -9.46 -2.00
N THR A 93 10.36 -9.41 -3.15
CA THR A 93 9.73 -9.60 -4.47
C THR A 93 9.08 -10.97 -4.58
N ASP A 94 9.79 -12.02 -4.20
CA ASP A 94 9.31 -13.41 -4.26
C ASP A 94 8.11 -13.63 -3.33
N ALA A 95 8.16 -13.11 -2.10
CA ALA A 95 7.06 -13.21 -1.15
C ALA A 95 5.80 -12.48 -1.67
N CYS A 96 5.95 -11.29 -2.23
CA CYS A 96 4.85 -10.56 -2.87
C CYS A 96 4.23 -11.33 -4.03
N ALA A 97 5.04 -11.96 -4.89
CA ALA A 97 4.54 -12.77 -6.01
C ALA A 97 3.74 -14.01 -5.58
N ASN A 98 3.96 -14.49 -4.35
CA ASN A 98 3.28 -15.64 -3.78
C ASN A 98 1.99 -15.29 -3.00
N VAL A 99 1.68 -14.00 -2.84
CA VAL A 99 0.41 -13.57 -2.22
C VAL A 99 -0.74 -13.98 -3.14
N LYS A 100 -1.61 -14.87 -2.65
CA LYS A 100 -2.78 -15.34 -3.40
C LYS A 100 -3.98 -14.44 -3.11
N CYS A 101 -4.67 -14.00 -4.16
CA CYS A 101 -6.01 -13.43 -4.03
C CYS A 101 -7.00 -14.58 -3.86
N TYR A 102 -7.52 -14.75 -2.64
CA TYR A 102 -8.70 -15.59 -2.44
C TYR A 102 -9.92 -14.74 -2.80
N ALA A 103 -10.32 -14.77 -4.08
CA ALA A 103 -11.64 -14.27 -4.44
C ALA A 103 -12.66 -15.26 -3.85
N THR A 104 -13.40 -14.83 -2.82
CA THR A 104 -14.64 -15.53 -2.46
C THR A 104 -15.55 -15.47 -3.68
N PRO A 105 -16.00 -16.60 -4.26
CA PRO A 105 -17.01 -16.57 -5.29
C PRO A 105 -18.22 -15.85 -4.69
N SER A 106 -18.67 -14.78 -5.34
CA SER A 106 -19.94 -14.15 -5.00
C SER A 106 -21.01 -15.24 -5.01
N ALA A 107 -21.63 -15.50 -3.86
CA ALA A 107 -22.82 -16.34 -3.80
C ALA A 107 -23.88 -15.66 -4.68
N THR A 108 -24.24 -16.33 -5.77
CA THR A 108 -25.40 -16.01 -6.62
C THR A 108 -26.69 -16.26 -5.87
#